data_AF-A0AAW8DUH6-F1
#
_entry.id   AF-A0AAW8DUH6-F1
#
_cell.length_a   1.000
_cell.length_b   1.000
_cell.length_c   1.000
_cell.angle_alpha   90.00
_cell.angle_beta   90.00
_cell.angle_gamma   90.00
#
_symmetry.space_group_name_H-M   'P 1'
#
loop_
_entity.id
_entity.type
_entity.pdbx_description
1 polymer ?
#
loop_
_entity_poly.entity_id
_entity_poly.type
_entity_poly.pdbx_seq_one_letter_code
_entity_poly.pdbx_strand_id
1 'polypeptide(L)' 'MAKKPKFAVGTIVKLKSGGPDMTVREPLIHYTSEEFLGSYSCQWFAGKKSEVDKFPEDSLELVKPEAKGA' A
#
# COMPACT_ATOMS: atom_id res chain seq x y z
N MET A 1 5.98 -6.31 20.29
CA MET A 1 6.92 -6.49 19.16
C MET A 1 6.59 -5.43 18.13
N ALA A 2 7.53 -4.57 17.76
CA ALA A 2 7.30 -3.55 16.73
C ALA A 2 7.00 -4.25 15.39
N LYS A 3 5.84 -3.96 14.79
CA LYS A 3 5.46 -4.48 13.47
C LYS A 3 6.36 -3.79 12.44
N LYS A 4 6.91 -4.52 11.48
CA LYS A 4 7.72 -3.93 10.39
C LYS A 4 6.88 -3.87 9.12
N PRO A 5 6.93 -2.77 8.35
CA PRO A 5 6.20 -2.69 7.09
C PRO A 5 6.69 -3.78 6.11
N LYS A 6 5.77 -4.61 5.62
CA LYS A 6 5.99 -5.62 4.58
C LYS A 6 6.15 -5.02 3.19
N PHE A 7 5.45 -3.93 2.88
CA PHE A 7 5.45 -3.32 1.54
C PHE A 7 6.25 -2.01 1.56
N ALA A 8 7.12 -1.85 0.55
CA ALA A 8 7.88 -0.62 0.38
C ALA A 8 7.03 0.46 -0.33
N VAL A 9 7.36 1.73 -0.11
CA VAL A 9 6.77 2.84 -0.89
C VAL A 9 7.04 2.63 -2.38
N GLY A 10 6.03 2.87 -3.21
CA GLY A 10 6.06 2.62 -4.66
C GLY A 10 5.65 1.20 -5.07
N THR A 11 5.45 0.30 -4.11
CA THR A 11 4.97 -1.07 -4.40
C THR A 11 3.53 -1.02 -4.92
N ILE A 12 3.24 -1.78 -5.98
CA ILE A 12 1.87 -1.98 -6.45
C ILE A 12 1.20 -3.07 -5.62
N VAL A 13 0.08 -2.72 -5.00
CA VAL A 13 -0.71 -3.58 -4.12
C VAL A 13 -2.19 -3.52 -4.51
N LYS A 14 -2.94 -4.52 -4.09
CA LYS A 14 -4.39 -4.60 -4.32
C LYS A 14 -5.07 -5.17 -3.09
N LEU A 15 -6.37 -4.90 -2.93
CA LEU A 15 -7.16 -5.58 -1.90
C LEU A 15 -7.37 -7.05 -2.27
N LYS A 16 -7.20 -7.95 -1.30
CA LYS A 16 -7.47 -9.38 -1.42
C LYS A 16 -8.92 -9.69 -1.83
N SER A 17 -9.85 -8.79 -1.53
CA SER A 17 -11.25 -8.89 -1.95
C SER A 17 -11.48 -8.52 -3.43
N GLY A 18 -10.45 -8.07 -4.13
CA GLY A 18 -10.57 -7.42 -5.44
C GLY A 18 -10.66 -5.89 -5.31
N GLY A 19 -10.34 -5.19 -6.41
CA GLY A 19 -10.22 -3.73 -6.46
C GLY A 19 -9.30 -3.26 -7.59
N PRO A 20 -9.07 -1.93 -7.71
CA PRO A 20 -8.05 -1.39 -8.59
C PRO A 20 -6.65 -1.73 -8.08
N ASP A 21 -5.67 -1.66 -8.97
CA ASP A 21 -4.26 -1.68 -8.58
C ASP A 21 -3.91 -0.33 -7.94
N MET A 22 -3.33 -0.37 -6.75
CA MET A 22 -2.99 0.79 -5.95
C MET A 22 -1.48 0.82 -5.71
N THR A 23 -0.94 1.99 -5.43
CA THR A 23 0.46 2.18 -5.08
C THR A 23 0.58 2.51 -3.60
N VAL A 24 1.48 1.83 -2.89
CA VAL A 24 1.84 2.18 -1.51
C VAL A 24 2.49 3.56 -1.51
N ARG A 25 1.83 4.54 -0.90
CA ARG A 25 2.33 5.91 -0.77
C ARG A 25 3.21 6.07 0.45
N GLU A 26 2.76 5.57 1.61
CA GLU A 26 3.51 5.62 2.86
C GLU A 26 2.97 4.61 3.89
N PRO A 27 3.84 4.01 4.73
CA PRO A 27 3.40 3.28 5.91
C PRO A 27 2.85 4.24 6.97
N LEU A 28 1.73 3.90 7.60
CA LEU A 28 1.21 4.70 8.72
C LEU A 28 2.04 4.38 9.97
N ILE A 29 2.68 5.40 10.51
CA ILE A 29 3.51 5.30 11.72
C ILE A 29 2.90 6.11 12.87
N HIS A 30 3.18 5.69 14.09
CA HIS A 30 2.86 6.45 15.28
C HIS A 30 3.81 7.64 15.40
N TYR A 31 3.26 8.85 15.56
CA TYR A 31 4.05 10.09 15.51
C TYR A 31 5.18 10.14 16.55
N THR A 32 4.95 9.61 17.75
CA THR A 32 5.90 9.72 18.87
C THR A 32 6.89 8.56 18.96
N SER A 33 6.47 7.34 18.58
CA SER A 33 7.29 6.13 18.71
C SER A 33 7.93 5.67 17.40
N GLU A 34 7.56 6.31 16.27
CA GLU A 34 7.94 5.90 14.91
C GLU A 34 7.56 4.45 14.58
N GLU A 35 6.67 3.84 15.37
CA GLU A 35 6.25 2.46 15.19
C GLU A 35 5.20 2.35 14.10
N PHE A 36 5.33 1.33 13.25
CA PHE A 36 4.35 1.05 12.20
C PHE A 36 3.02 0.57 12.80
N LEU A 37 1.93 1.22 12.38
CA LEU A 37 0.57 0.96 12.84
C LEU A 37 -0.08 -0.25 12.16
N GLY A 38 0.60 -0.89 11.21
CA GLY A 38 0.05 -2.06 10.51
C GLY A 38 -0.83 -1.73 9.31
N SER A 39 -0.85 -0.48 8.86
CA SER A 39 -1.68 0.00 7.75
C SER A 39 -0.87 0.92 6.83
N TYR A 40 -1.28 1.03 5.57
CA TYR A 40 -0.63 1.88 4.57
C TYR A 40 -1.60 2.91 4.04
N SER A 41 -1.08 4.09 3.75
CA SER A 41 -1.71 5.02 2.83
C SER A 41 -1.41 4.54 1.41
N CYS A 42 -2.44 4.27 0.63
CA CYS A 42 -2.35 3.84 -0.76
C CYS A 42 -2.98 4.90 -1.65
N GLN A 43 -2.40 5.09 -2.84
CA GLN A 43 -2.93 5.99 -3.86
C GLN A 43 -3.21 5.22 -5.14
N TRP A 44 -4.28 5.56 -5.84
CA TRP A 44 -4.62 4.96 -7.13
C TRP A 44 -5.34 5.96 -8.03
N PHE A 45 -5.46 5.62 -9.30
CA PHE A 45 -6.21 6.43 -10.25
C PHE A 45 -7.59 5.84 -10.51
N ALA A 46 -8.63 6.63 -10.25
CA ALA A 46 -10.01 6.36 -10.63
C ALA A 46 -10.35 7.23 -11.85
N GLY A 47 -10.02 6.73 -13.04
CA GLY A 47 -10.13 7.50 -14.28
C GLY A 47 -9.13 8.66 -14.32
N LYS A 48 -9.62 9.90 -14.31
CA LYS A 48 -8.77 11.12 -14.33
C LYS A 48 -8.46 11.67 -12.93
N LYS A 49 -8.97 11.04 -11.87
CA LYS A 49 -8.79 11.49 -10.49
C LYS A 49 -7.79 10.60 -9.77
N SER A 50 -6.94 11.21 -8.97
CA SER A 50 -6.09 10.50 -8.01
C SER A 50 -6.87 10.39 -6.70
N GLU A 51 -7.06 9.16 -6.24
CA GLU A 51 -7.66 8.84 -4.95
C GLU A 51 -6.58 8.37 -3.98
N VAL A 52 -6.78 8.63 -2.69
CA VAL A 52 -5.88 8.19 -1.62
C VAL A 52 -6.72 7.69 -0.44
N ASP A 53 -6.40 6.50 0.06
CA ASP A 53 -7.09 5.93 1.21
C ASP A 53 -6.16 4.99 2.00
N LYS A 54 -6.57 4.62 3.21
CA LYS A 54 -5.76 3.87 4.16
C LYS A 54 -6.27 2.43 4.27
N PHE A 55 -5.38 1.48 4.02
CA PHE A 55 -5.72 0.06 4.09
C PHE A 55 -4.84 -0.70 5.08
N PRO A 56 -5.41 -1.63 5.87
CA PRO A 56 -4.64 -2.58 6.67
C PRO A 56 -3.67 -3.42 5.83
N GLU A 57 -2.48 -3.72 6.35
CA GLU A 57 -1.47 -4.53 5.67
C GLU A 57 -1.98 -5.95 5.32
N ASP A 58 -2.83 -6.51 6.16
CA ASP A 58 -3.39 -7.85 6.01
C ASP A 58 -4.52 -7.92 4.98
N SER A 59 -5.13 -6.80 4.59
CA SER A 59 -6.10 -6.75 3.50
C SER A 59 -5.43 -6.60 2.13
N LEU A 60 -4.15 -6.23 2.09
CA LEU A 60 -3.39 -5.99 0.88
C LEU A 60 -2.64 -7.26 0.41
N GLU A 61 -2.54 -7.40 -0.90
CA GLU A 61 -1.69 -8.36 -1.58
C GLU A 61 -0.74 -7.67 -2.56
N LEU A 62 0.45 -8.25 -2.73
CA LEU A 62 1.45 -7.75 -3.68
C LEU A 62 0.97 -8.07 -5.10
N VAL A 63 0.83 -7.04 -5.92
CA VAL A 63 0.65 -7.23 -7.36
C VAL A 63 2.05 -7.43 -7.92
N LYS A 64 2.32 -8.65 -8.43
CA LYS A 64 3.59 -8.91 -9.11
C LYS A 64 3.68 -7.95 -10.30
N PRO A 65 4.74 -7.12 -10.41
CA PRO A 65 4.96 -6.40 -11.63
C PRO A 65 5.19 -7.45 -12.72
N GLU A 66 4.28 -7.54 -13.69
CA GLU A 66 4.63 -8.19 -14.94
C GLU A 66 5.88 -7.48 -15.43
N ALA A 67 6.96 -8.25 -15.60
CA ALA A 67 8.22 -7.71 -16.10
C ALA A 67 7.92 -7.01 -17.42
N LYS A 68 7.78 -5.68 -17.38
CA LYS A 68 7.77 -4.86 -18.58
C LYS A 68 9.18 -4.98 -19.11
N GLY A 69 9.32 -5.88 -20.09
CA GLY A 69 10.58 -6.30 -20.66
C GLY A 69 11.46 -5.13 -21.05
N ALA A 70 12.75 -5.31 -20.78
CA ALA A 70 13.82 -4.66 -21.51
C ALA A 70 14.54 -5.77 -22.28
#